data_AF-A0A2V8HB30-F1
#
_entry.id   AF-A0A2V8HB30-F1
#
_cell.length_a   1.000
_cell.length_b   1.000
_cell.length_c   1.000
_cell.angle_alpha   90.00
_cell.angle_beta   90.00
_cell.angle_gamma   90.00
#
_symmetry.space_group_name_H-M   'P 1'
#
loop_
_entity.id
_entity.type
_entity.pdbx_description
1 polymer ?
#
loop_
_entity_poly.entity_id
_entity_poly.type
_entity_poly.pdbx_seq_one_letter_code
_entity_poly.pdbx_strand_id
1 'polypeptide(L)'
;MKATSMFLATALAALALTGEARAQGLPGIIENYYPAQLAPGQTTTLNLAIPNGRQNMLTGLEIAPAAGVTVGMPKASDVREGVIWYQIPITVTTDASAGKRTLVAVGTAGKTLPVDITIPDHALMISNLKATSAPANGKTVEFQFTAAEQGTGTLGTEPMAWFSLNCGQTPEVGVVKGKVANGVVTASIPHPRTITGPAAPTFAAKCELQVHATDAAGVESNPITAPMEFK
;
A
#
# COMPACT_ATOMS: atom_id res chain seq x y z
N MET A 1 -12.63 9.94 75.66
CA MET A 1 -13.83 9.61 74.86
C MET A 1 -13.80 10.43 73.57
N LYS A 2 -13.99 9.74 72.44
CA LYS A 2 -14.45 10.20 71.11
C LYS A 2 -13.60 11.19 70.30
N ALA A 3 -13.16 10.65 69.16
CA ALA A 3 -12.67 11.30 67.96
C ALA A 3 -13.77 12.04 67.18
N THR A 4 -13.42 13.01 66.33
CA THR A 4 -13.88 13.04 64.92
C THR A 4 -13.03 13.97 64.05
N SER A 5 -12.73 13.47 62.84
CA SER A 5 -11.82 13.97 61.80
C SER A 5 -12.43 15.06 60.90
N MET A 6 -11.60 15.84 60.20
CA MET A 6 -11.85 16.15 58.78
C MET A 6 -10.55 16.42 57.98
N PHE A 7 -10.41 15.60 56.94
CA PHE A 7 -9.56 15.60 55.73
C PHE A 7 -9.73 16.92 54.91
N LEU A 8 -8.95 17.38 53.92
CA LEU A 8 -7.76 16.98 53.15
C LEU A 8 -7.52 18.04 52.03
N ALA A 9 -6.29 18.11 51.49
CA ALA A 9 -5.88 18.66 50.17
C ALA A 9 -5.93 20.20 49.98
N THR A 10 -4.92 20.87 49.43
CA THR A 10 -4.32 20.58 48.11
C THR A 10 -2.93 21.20 48.01
N ALA A 11 -1.96 20.39 47.60
CA ALA A 11 -0.56 20.76 47.40
C ALA A 11 -0.22 20.75 45.90
N LEU A 12 0.81 21.52 45.53
CA LEU A 12 1.58 21.49 44.27
C LEU A 12 0.85 21.90 42.97
N ALA A 13 0.86 23.20 42.70
CA ALA A 13 0.76 23.75 41.34
C ALA A 13 2.14 24.30 40.92
N ALA A 14 3.10 23.43 40.62
CA ALA A 14 4.40 23.82 40.09
C ALA A 14 5.14 22.65 39.43
N LEU A 15 4.59 22.05 38.36
CA LEU A 15 5.33 21.06 37.54
C LEU A 15 4.64 20.76 36.18
N ALA A 16 3.96 21.72 35.59
CA ALA A 16 3.47 21.60 34.22
C ALA A 16 4.17 22.64 33.34
N LEU A 17 4.58 22.20 32.14
CA LEU A 17 5.15 22.99 31.03
C LEU A 17 6.68 22.91 30.82
N THR A 18 7.23 21.70 30.78
CA THR A 18 8.28 21.36 29.80
C THR A 18 8.04 19.95 29.25
N GLY A 19 6.86 19.72 28.69
CA GLY A 19 6.62 18.58 27.83
C GLY A 19 6.94 19.00 26.39
N GLU A 20 8.21 18.91 25.98
CA GLU A 20 8.47 18.72 24.55
C GLU A 20 7.81 17.37 24.20
N ALA A 21 6.62 17.43 23.61
CA ALA A 21 6.03 16.28 22.95
C ALA A 21 6.91 15.94 21.75
N ARG A 22 8.00 15.20 22.00
CA ARG A 22 8.71 14.51 20.95
C ARG A 22 7.87 13.31 20.60
N ALA A 23 7.23 13.36 19.43
CA ALA A 23 6.87 12.14 18.72
C ALA A 23 8.20 11.41 18.40
N GLN A 24 8.69 10.63 19.38
CA GLN A 24 9.83 9.76 19.21
C GLN A 24 9.32 8.49 18.52
N GLY A 25 9.41 8.45 17.20
CA GLY A 25 9.55 7.14 16.54
C GLY A 25 10.75 6.44 17.20
N LEU A 26 10.55 5.20 17.64
CA LEU A 26 11.60 4.47 18.36
C LEU A 26 12.86 4.37 17.46
N PRO A 27 14.07 4.57 17.99
CA PRO A 27 15.28 4.32 17.21
C PRO A 27 15.30 2.87 16.74
N GLY A 28 15.56 2.64 15.46
CA GLY A 28 15.71 1.29 14.93
C GLY A 28 14.41 0.53 14.65
N ILE A 29 13.31 1.21 14.31
CA ILE A 29 12.12 0.54 13.74
C ILE A 29 11.89 0.99 12.30
N ILE A 30 11.28 0.11 11.51
CA ILE A 30 10.61 0.49 10.26
C ILE A 30 9.20 0.93 10.65
N GLU A 31 8.83 2.15 10.33
CA GLU A 31 7.50 2.68 10.69
C GLU A 31 6.43 2.16 9.73
N ASN A 32 6.75 2.10 8.44
CA ASN A 32 5.86 1.57 7.42
C ASN A 32 6.67 1.09 6.21
N TYR A 33 6.11 0.13 5.46
CA TYR A 33 6.69 -0.34 4.21
C TYR A 33 5.60 -0.86 3.27
N TYR A 34 5.79 -0.66 1.97
CA TYR A 34 4.96 -1.28 0.94
C TYR A 34 5.70 -1.40 -0.40
N PRO A 35 5.43 -2.46 -1.19
CA PRO A 35 4.55 -3.58 -0.87
C PRO A 35 5.18 -4.57 0.12
N ALA A 36 4.35 -5.40 0.76
CA ALA A 36 4.81 -6.48 1.65
C ALA A 36 5.17 -7.78 0.91
N GLN A 37 4.88 -7.84 -0.40
CA GLN A 37 5.19 -8.96 -1.28
C GLN A 37 6.13 -8.51 -2.40
N LEU A 38 7.08 -9.37 -2.75
CA LEU A 38 8.02 -9.15 -3.85
C LEU A 38 7.90 -10.30 -4.85
N ALA A 39 7.16 -10.08 -5.94
CA ALA A 39 6.86 -11.13 -6.91
C ALA A 39 8.12 -11.63 -7.64
N PRO A 40 8.24 -12.95 -7.87
CA PRO A 40 9.37 -13.51 -8.61
C PRO A 40 9.40 -13.01 -10.05
N GLY A 41 10.60 -12.77 -10.58
CA GLY A 41 10.82 -12.30 -11.95
C GLY A 41 10.54 -10.80 -12.17
N GLN A 42 10.31 -10.02 -11.12
CA GLN A 42 10.01 -8.59 -11.20
C GLN A 42 11.07 -7.70 -10.55
N THR A 43 11.11 -6.44 -11.00
CA THR A 43 11.74 -5.35 -10.24
C THR A 43 10.64 -4.46 -9.66
N THR A 44 10.60 -4.37 -8.34
CA THR A 44 9.57 -3.67 -7.57
C THR A 44 10.22 -2.54 -6.79
N THR A 45 9.59 -1.36 -6.76
CA THR A 45 10.02 -0.28 -5.86
C THR A 45 9.41 -0.48 -4.49
N LEU A 46 10.24 -0.84 -3.51
CA LEU A 46 9.87 -0.85 -2.10
C LEU A 46 9.91 0.58 -1.57
N ASN A 47 8.79 1.02 -1.01
CA ASN A 47 8.67 2.27 -0.29
C ASN A 47 8.81 1.98 1.20
N LEU A 48 9.73 2.67 1.87
CA LEU A 48 10.10 2.42 3.25
C LEU A 48 10.10 3.72 4.05
N ALA A 49 9.31 3.78 5.13
CA ALA A 49 9.27 4.90 6.05
C ALA A 49 10.21 4.65 7.24
N ILE A 50 11.19 5.52 7.41
CA ILE A 50 12.15 5.48 8.51
C ILE A 50 11.93 6.69 9.42
N PRO A 51 11.61 6.48 10.71
CA PRO A 51 11.48 7.56 11.67
C PRO A 51 12.86 8.16 11.98
N ASN A 52 12.88 9.42 12.40
CA ASN A 52 14.10 10.16 12.72
C ASN A 52 15.12 10.15 11.58
N GLY A 53 14.68 10.18 10.32
CA GLY A 53 15.55 9.92 9.17
C GLY A 53 16.73 10.88 9.00
N ARG A 54 16.70 12.07 9.63
CA ARG A 54 17.87 12.98 9.69
C ARG A 54 19.02 12.46 10.54
N GLN A 55 18.73 11.63 11.54
CA GLN A 55 19.70 11.04 12.48
C GLN A 55 20.07 9.62 12.07
N ASN A 56 19.18 8.93 11.36
CA ASN A 56 19.40 7.60 10.82
C ASN A 56 19.16 7.59 9.31
N MET A 57 20.13 8.13 8.55
CA MET A 57 20.04 8.11 7.10
C MET A 57 20.24 6.69 6.60
N LEU A 58 19.35 6.22 5.74
CA LEU A 58 19.41 4.86 5.21
C LEU A 58 20.55 4.76 4.19
N THR A 59 21.44 3.80 4.39
CA THR A 59 22.57 3.52 3.49
C THR A 59 22.34 2.25 2.69
N GLY A 60 21.44 1.38 3.13
CA GLY A 60 21.12 0.14 2.45
C GLY A 60 19.96 -0.60 3.10
N LEU A 61 19.68 -1.78 2.54
CA LEU A 61 18.59 -2.64 2.97
C LEU A 61 19.08 -4.09 2.87
N GLU A 62 18.81 -4.88 3.89
CA GLU A 62 19.13 -6.31 3.93
C GLU A 62 17.83 -7.11 3.86
N ILE A 63 17.82 -8.12 2.99
CA ILE A 63 16.73 -9.10 2.88
C ILE A 63 17.31 -10.49 3.13
N ALA A 64 16.73 -11.24 4.05
CA ALA A 64 17.18 -12.59 4.38
C ALA A 64 16.02 -13.61 4.36
N PRO A 65 16.18 -14.79 3.73
CA PRO A 65 17.28 -15.17 2.83
C PRO A 65 17.45 -14.27 1.59
N ALA A 66 18.70 -13.98 1.23
CA ALA A 66 19.05 -13.07 0.12
C ALA A 66 19.11 -13.75 -1.27
N ALA A 67 19.07 -15.08 -1.33
CA ALA A 67 19.19 -15.81 -2.59
C ALA A 67 18.07 -15.40 -3.57
N GLY A 68 18.47 -15.03 -4.78
CA GLY A 68 17.56 -14.55 -5.83
C GLY A 68 17.06 -13.11 -5.63
N VAL A 69 17.57 -12.36 -4.66
CA VAL A 69 17.15 -10.97 -4.38
C VAL A 69 18.32 -10.01 -4.56
N THR A 70 18.11 -8.97 -5.36
CA THR A 70 19.04 -7.85 -5.53
C THR A 70 18.39 -6.58 -5.00
N VAL A 71 19.09 -5.89 -4.10
CA VAL A 71 18.65 -4.63 -3.51
C VAL A 71 19.44 -3.48 -4.16
N GLY A 72 18.74 -2.52 -4.73
CA GLY A 72 19.35 -1.32 -5.28
C GLY A 72 19.55 -0.20 -4.25
N MET A 73 20.09 0.93 -4.73
CA MET A 73 20.39 2.07 -3.86
C MET A 73 19.11 2.77 -3.38
N PRO A 74 18.98 3.08 -2.07
CA PRO A 74 17.87 3.86 -1.57
C PRO A 74 17.86 5.30 -2.11
N LYS A 75 16.69 5.77 -2.52
CA LYS A 75 16.44 7.17 -2.87
C LYS A 75 15.52 7.81 -1.85
N ALA A 76 16.05 8.78 -1.10
CA ALA A 76 15.28 9.52 -0.10
C ALA A 76 14.29 10.52 -0.75
N SER A 77 13.12 10.66 -0.13
CA SER A 77 12.22 11.80 -0.29
C SER A 77 12.55 12.92 0.70
N ASP A 78 11.82 14.03 0.60
CA ASP A 78 11.82 15.05 1.64
C ASP A 78 11.32 14.49 2.98
N VAL A 79 11.87 15.02 4.07
CA VAL A 79 11.45 14.71 5.44
C VAL A 79 10.09 15.36 5.70
N ARG A 80 9.10 14.57 6.13
CA ARG A 80 7.80 15.08 6.59
C ARG A 80 7.52 14.53 7.98
N GLU A 81 7.22 15.40 8.93
CA GLU A 81 6.87 15.02 10.31
C GLU A 81 7.94 14.14 11.00
N GLY A 82 9.21 14.30 10.64
CA GLY A 82 10.32 13.52 11.20
C GLY A 82 10.56 12.16 10.54
N VAL A 83 9.75 11.80 9.54
CA VAL A 83 9.88 10.56 8.75
C VAL A 83 10.51 10.87 7.40
N ILE A 84 11.43 10.00 6.97
CA ILE A 84 11.93 10.00 5.59
C ILE A 84 11.37 8.77 4.88
N TRP A 85 10.79 8.98 3.71
CA TRP A 85 10.43 7.88 2.82
C TRP A 85 11.59 7.59 1.88
N TYR A 86 11.91 6.31 1.73
CA TYR A 86 12.90 5.82 0.78
C TYR A 86 12.21 4.99 -0.29
N GLN A 87 12.60 5.21 -1.54
CA GLN A 87 12.26 4.35 -2.67
C GLN A 87 13.47 3.49 -2.99
N ILE A 88 13.31 2.18 -2.90
CA ILE A 88 14.39 1.21 -3.05
C ILE A 88 13.97 0.20 -4.13
N PRO A 89 14.64 0.16 -5.29
CA PRO A 89 14.35 -0.84 -6.29
C PRO A 89 14.86 -2.20 -5.80
N ILE A 90 14.01 -3.22 -5.86
CA ILE A 90 14.33 -4.60 -5.49
C ILE A 90 14.01 -5.49 -6.67
N THR A 91 15.00 -6.23 -7.15
CA THR A 91 14.84 -7.20 -8.23
C THR A 91 14.82 -8.61 -7.64
N VAL A 92 13.78 -9.37 -7.94
CA VAL A 92 13.66 -10.78 -7.56
C VAL A 92 13.77 -11.62 -8.81
N THR A 93 14.70 -12.58 -8.82
CA THR A 93 14.88 -13.50 -9.93
C THR A 93 13.69 -14.47 -10.03
N THR A 94 13.44 -15.01 -11.23
CA THR A 94 12.31 -15.91 -11.47
C THR A 94 12.44 -17.25 -10.73
N ASP A 95 13.65 -17.62 -10.34
CA ASP A 95 13.99 -18.85 -9.60
C ASP A 95 14.16 -18.62 -8.09
N ALA A 96 13.91 -17.40 -7.59
CA ALA A 96 13.93 -17.13 -6.16
C ALA A 96 12.92 -18.02 -5.44
N SER A 97 13.35 -18.68 -4.36
CA SER A 97 12.48 -19.58 -3.62
C SER A 97 11.33 -18.83 -2.96
N ALA A 98 10.12 -19.38 -3.04
CA ALA A 98 8.97 -18.83 -2.33
C ALA A 98 9.18 -18.81 -0.81
N GLY A 99 8.45 -17.94 -0.12
CA GLY A 99 8.32 -17.94 1.32
C GLY A 99 8.69 -16.62 1.98
N LYS A 100 8.61 -16.63 3.31
CA LYS A 100 8.92 -15.47 4.16
C LYS A 100 10.37 -15.04 4.00
N ARG A 101 10.58 -13.73 4.08
CA ARG A 101 11.87 -13.06 4.20
C ARG A 101 11.79 -12.06 5.33
N THR A 102 12.92 -11.78 5.97
CA THR A 102 13.07 -10.64 6.87
C THR A 102 13.67 -9.47 6.10
N LEU A 103 13.18 -8.28 6.40
CA LEU A 103 13.63 -7.01 5.88
C LEU A 103 14.23 -6.19 7.02
N VAL A 104 15.46 -5.72 6.83
CA VAL A 104 16.17 -4.88 7.80
C VAL A 104 16.71 -3.64 7.10
N ALA A 105 16.33 -2.46 7.59
CA ALA A 105 16.91 -1.21 7.12
C ALA A 105 18.28 -1.00 7.78
N VAL A 106 19.29 -0.65 6.98
CA VAL A 106 20.65 -0.36 7.44
C VAL A 106 20.91 1.12 7.26
N GLY A 107 21.09 1.84 8.36
CA GLY A 107 21.38 3.28 8.33
C GLY A 107 22.59 3.65 9.16
N THR A 108 22.89 4.95 9.18
CA THR A 108 24.04 5.52 9.90
C THR A 108 23.99 5.30 11.41
N ALA A 109 22.79 5.12 11.99
CA ALA A 109 22.61 4.85 13.42
C ALA A 109 22.52 3.34 13.75
N GLY A 110 22.68 2.47 12.75
CA GLY A 110 22.61 1.01 12.90
C GLY A 110 21.47 0.37 12.11
N LYS A 111 21.10 -0.85 12.53
CA LYS A 111 20.07 -1.66 11.89
C LYS A 111 18.72 -1.50 12.58
N THR A 112 17.64 -1.58 11.81
CA THR A 112 16.30 -1.68 12.38
C THR A 112 16.01 -3.08 12.91
N LEU A 113 14.95 -3.22 13.71
CA LEU A 113 14.29 -4.50 13.93
C LEU A 113 13.82 -5.09 12.59
N PRO A 114 13.88 -6.42 12.42
CA PRO A 114 13.42 -7.07 11.22
C PRO A 114 11.88 -7.00 11.11
N VAL A 115 11.39 -6.83 9.88
CA VAL A 115 9.97 -6.99 9.54
C VAL A 115 9.80 -8.08 8.49
N ASP A 116 8.61 -8.69 8.44
CA ASP A 116 8.31 -9.77 7.50
C ASP A 116 7.91 -9.20 6.12
N ILE A 117 8.52 -9.73 5.07
CA ILE A 117 8.03 -9.63 3.68
C ILE A 117 7.93 -11.04 3.09
N THR A 118 7.25 -11.20 1.95
CA THR A 118 7.09 -12.53 1.33
C THR A 118 7.45 -12.50 -0.15
N ILE A 119 8.16 -13.52 -0.61
CA ILE A 119 8.24 -13.85 -2.04
C ILE A 119 7.17 -14.92 -2.29
N PRO A 120 6.11 -14.61 -3.05
CA PRO A 120 5.10 -15.61 -3.40
C PRO A 120 5.69 -16.70 -4.33
N ASP A 121 5.03 -17.85 -4.40
CA ASP A 121 5.41 -18.97 -5.29
C ASP A 121 5.02 -18.77 -6.75
N HIS A 122 4.33 -17.67 -7.06
CA HIS A 122 3.93 -17.26 -8.39
C HIS A 122 3.86 -15.73 -8.46
N ALA A 123 3.73 -15.21 -9.68
CA ALA A 123 3.48 -13.78 -9.91
C ALA A 123 2.16 -13.59 -10.64
N LEU A 124 1.34 -12.65 -10.16
CA LEU A 124 0.11 -12.23 -10.82
C LEU A 124 0.39 -10.98 -11.66
N MET A 125 0.10 -11.05 -12.95
CA MET A 125 0.24 -9.93 -13.88
C MET A 125 -1.12 -9.55 -14.42
N ILE A 126 -1.44 -8.26 -14.42
CA ILE A 126 -2.63 -7.74 -15.09
C ILE A 126 -2.25 -6.75 -16.19
N SER A 127 -3.07 -6.72 -17.23
CA SER A 127 -2.90 -5.87 -18.42
C SER A 127 -4.23 -5.54 -19.08
N ASN A 128 -4.21 -4.69 -20.11
CA ASN A 128 -5.37 -4.39 -20.96
C ASN A 128 -6.63 -3.89 -20.19
N LEU A 129 -6.44 -3.06 -19.15
CA LEU A 129 -7.57 -2.46 -18.44
C LEU A 129 -8.44 -1.62 -19.36
N LYS A 130 -9.75 -1.85 -19.33
CA LYS A 130 -10.75 -1.12 -20.10
C LYS A 130 -12.02 -0.94 -19.28
N ALA A 131 -12.58 0.26 -19.25
CA ALA A 131 -13.97 0.47 -18.83
C ALA A 131 -14.92 0.07 -19.96
N THR A 132 -15.83 -0.86 -19.70
CA THR A 132 -16.76 -1.42 -20.71
C THR A 132 -18.12 -0.76 -20.68
N SER A 133 -18.57 -0.31 -19.51
CA SER A 133 -19.79 0.48 -19.36
C SER A 133 -19.61 1.52 -18.25
N ALA A 134 -19.86 2.79 -18.59
CA ALA A 134 -19.80 3.91 -17.66
C ALA A 134 -20.98 4.87 -17.90
N PRO A 135 -22.24 4.40 -17.85
CA PRO A 135 -23.39 5.27 -18.03
C PRO A 135 -23.45 6.33 -16.93
N ALA A 136 -23.63 7.60 -17.29
CA ALA A 136 -23.73 8.74 -16.39
C ALA A 136 -24.88 8.58 -15.37
N ASN A 137 -25.94 7.84 -15.74
CA ASN A 137 -27.10 7.56 -14.90
C ASN A 137 -27.21 6.10 -14.44
N GLY A 138 -26.21 5.25 -14.73
CA GLY A 138 -26.28 3.84 -14.32
C GLY A 138 -25.83 3.63 -12.89
N LYS A 139 -26.26 2.52 -12.31
CA LYS A 139 -25.97 2.19 -10.90
C LYS A 139 -24.54 1.69 -10.67
N THR A 140 -23.86 1.27 -11.73
CA THR A 140 -22.52 0.67 -11.68
C THR A 140 -21.70 1.07 -12.89
N VAL A 141 -20.39 1.00 -12.72
CA VAL A 141 -19.40 1.08 -13.78
C VAL A 141 -18.76 -0.29 -13.90
N GLU A 142 -18.69 -0.82 -15.12
CA GLU A 142 -17.99 -2.07 -15.39
C GLU A 142 -16.63 -1.81 -16.02
N PHE A 143 -15.65 -2.59 -15.58
CA PHE A 143 -14.35 -2.64 -16.21
C PHE A 143 -13.88 -4.08 -16.35
N GLN A 144 -12.90 -4.26 -17.24
CA GLN A 144 -12.27 -5.53 -17.49
C GLN A 144 -10.77 -5.38 -17.62
N PHE A 145 -10.04 -6.43 -17.26
CA PHE A 145 -8.60 -6.54 -17.49
C PHE A 145 -8.24 -7.99 -17.78
N THR A 146 -7.14 -8.18 -18.50
CA THR A 146 -6.53 -9.51 -18.69
C THR A 146 -5.67 -9.82 -17.47
N ALA A 147 -5.78 -11.02 -16.94
CA ALA A 147 -4.92 -11.52 -15.89
C ALA A 147 -4.12 -12.72 -16.41
N ALA A 148 -2.84 -12.76 -16.07
CA ALA A 148 -1.92 -13.83 -16.40
C ALA A 148 -1.11 -14.18 -15.16
N GLU A 149 -1.13 -15.45 -14.79
CA GLU A 149 -0.31 -15.96 -13.70
C GLU A 149 0.94 -16.63 -14.26
N GLN A 150 2.07 -16.38 -13.61
CA GLN A 150 3.31 -17.10 -13.88
C GLN A 150 3.58 -18.05 -12.72
N GLY A 151 3.74 -19.34 -13.01
CA GLY A 151 3.99 -20.37 -12.00
C GLY A 151 2.74 -21.18 -11.67
N THR A 152 2.55 -21.50 -10.38
CA THR A 152 1.50 -22.42 -9.88
C THR A 152 0.24 -21.72 -9.38
N GLY A 153 0.18 -20.39 -9.47
CA GLY A 153 -0.96 -19.57 -9.03
C GLY A 153 -2.27 -19.95 -9.71
N THR A 154 -3.37 -19.68 -9.02
CA THR A 154 -4.71 -19.67 -9.63
C THR A 154 -5.45 -18.41 -9.22
N LEU A 155 -5.90 -17.64 -10.22
CA LEU A 155 -6.62 -16.38 -10.02
C LEU A 155 -7.91 -16.57 -9.21
N GLY A 156 -8.41 -17.80 -9.19
CA GLY A 156 -9.71 -18.16 -8.64
C GLY A 156 -10.84 -17.77 -9.57
N THR A 157 -12.06 -18.09 -9.16
CA THR A 157 -13.28 -17.71 -9.91
C THR A 157 -13.73 -16.28 -9.61
N GLU A 158 -13.37 -15.77 -8.42
CA GLU A 158 -13.73 -14.46 -7.90
C GLU A 158 -12.52 -13.71 -7.31
N PRO A 159 -11.53 -13.31 -8.12
CA PRO A 159 -10.40 -12.51 -7.62
C PRO A 159 -10.88 -11.17 -7.05
N MET A 160 -10.14 -10.61 -6.09
CA MET A 160 -10.41 -9.26 -5.61
C MET A 160 -9.83 -8.26 -6.61
N ALA A 161 -10.64 -7.32 -7.09
CA ALA A 161 -10.20 -6.18 -7.88
C ALA A 161 -10.27 -4.93 -7.01
N TRP A 162 -9.09 -4.43 -6.63
CA TRP A 162 -8.94 -3.16 -5.92
C TRP A 162 -8.89 -2.04 -6.93
N PHE A 163 -9.57 -0.94 -6.63
CA PHE A 163 -9.65 0.19 -7.54
C PHE A 163 -9.42 1.53 -6.82
N SER A 164 -8.89 2.48 -7.59
CA SER A 164 -8.89 3.90 -7.28
C SER A 164 -9.41 4.64 -8.50
N LEU A 165 -10.49 5.41 -8.33
CA LEU A 165 -11.08 6.22 -9.38
C LEU A 165 -10.87 7.69 -9.05
N ASN A 166 -10.03 8.35 -9.84
CA ASN A 166 -9.71 9.75 -9.68
C ASN A 166 -10.37 10.59 -10.78
N CYS A 167 -11.32 11.47 -10.42
CA CYS A 167 -12.00 12.38 -11.33
C CYS A 167 -11.61 13.85 -11.12
N GLY A 168 -10.42 14.12 -10.56
CA GLY A 168 -9.95 15.47 -10.24
C GLY A 168 -10.35 15.98 -8.85
N GLN A 169 -10.89 15.10 -8.00
CA GLN A 169 -11.23 15.33 -6.59
C GLN A 169 -10.58 14.24 -5.73
N THR A 170 -10.96 14.12 -4.45
CA THR A 170 -10.58 12.96 -3.61
C THR A 170 -10.92 11.66 -4.34
N PRO A 171 -9.94 10.76 -4.58
CA PRO A 171 -10.20 9.51 -5.28
C PRO A 171 -11.19 8.63 -4.52
N GLU A 172 -12.10 7.97 -5.25
CA GLU A 172 -12.91 6.90 -4.69
C GLU A 172 -12.12 5.59 -4.73
N VAL A 173 -11.93 4.97 -3.57
CA VAL A 173 -11.15 3.75 -3.44
C VAL A 173 -12.01 2.63 -2.87
N GLY A 174 -11.76 1.40 -3.31
CA GLY A 174 -12.47 0.26 -2.79
C GLY A 174 -12.00 -1.07 -3.37
N VAL A 175 -12.73 -2.11 -3.01
CA VAL A 175 -12.50 -3.47 -3.49
C VAL A 175 -13.83 -4.08 -3.92
N VAL A 176 -13.81 -4.76 -5.05
CA VAL A 176 -14.96 -5.52 -5.57
C VAL A 176 -14.51 -6.90 -5.99
N LYS A 177 -15.45 -7.85 -5.98
CA LYS A 177 -15.20 -9.16 -6.57
C LYS A 177 -15.24 -9.07 -8.08
N GLY A 178 -14.19 -9.57 -8.72
CA GLY A 178 -14.20 -9.84 -10.15
C GLY A 178 -14.88 -11.16 -10.47
N LYS A 179 -15.14 -11.38 -11.76
CA LYS A 179 -15.55 -12.66 -12.32
C LYS A 179 -14.62 -13.00 -13.47
N VAL A 180 -14.06 -14.21 -13.44
CA VAL A 180 -13.11 -14.66 -14.46
C VAL A 180 -13.84 -15.41 -15.58
N ALA A 181 -13.60 -15.03 -16.82
CA ALA A 181 -14.02 -15.75 -18.02
C ALA A 181 -12.94 -15.63 -19.10
N ASN A 182 -12.44 -16.77 -19.61
CA ASN A 182 -11.45 -16.81 -20.70
C ASN A 182 -10.20 -15.93 -20.44
N GLY A 183 -9.67 -15.92 -19.21
CA GLY A 183 -8.49 -15.12 -18.84
C GLY A 183 -8.75 -13.61 -18.70
N VAL A 184 -10.00 -13.19 -18.82
CA VAL A 184 -10.45 -11.82 -18.58
C VAL A 184 -11.19 -11.77 -17.26
N VAL A 185 -10.84 -10.81 -16.43
CA VAL A 185 -11.57 -10.46 -15.22
C VAL A 185 -12.52 -9.33 -15.55
N THR A 186 -13.80 -9.50 -15.27
CA THR A 186 -14.80 -8.42 -15.31
C THR A 186 -15.21 -8.08 -13.88
N ALA A 187 -15.24 -6.80 -13.55
CA ALA A 187 -15.67 -6.31 -12.25
C ALA A 187 -16.58 -5.09 -12.41
N SER A 188 -17.42 -4.86 -11.40
CA SER A 188 -18.36 -3.75 -11.40
C SER A 188 -18.23 -2.98 -10.08
N ILE A 189 -17.98 -1.68 -10.17
CA ILE A 189 -17.97 -0.80 -8.99
C ILE A 189 -19.29 -0.05 -8.90
N PRO A 190 -19.78 0.24 -7.68
CA PRO A 190 -20.90 1.16 -7.51
C PRO A 190 -20.63 2.48 -8.24
N HIS A 191 -21.68 3.09 -8.78
CA HIS A 191 -21.53 4.45 -9.29
C HIS A 191 -20.96 5.33 -8.17
N PRO A 192 -19.91 6.13 -8.44
CA PRO A 192 -19.18 6.78 -7.36
C PRO A 192 -20.11 7.70 -6.56
N ARG A 193 -20.16 7.56 -5.23
CA ARG A 193 -21.16 8.27 -4.40
C ARG A 193 -20.77 9.72 -4.14
N THR A 194 -19.49 10.02 -4.31
CA THR A 194 -18.91 11.37 -4.29
C THR A 194 -19.32 12.19 -5.52
N ILE A 195 -19.96 11.56 -6.51
CA ILE A 195 -20.53 12.18 -7.72
C ILE A 195 -22.01 12.48 -7.48
N THR A 196 -22.32 13.35 -6.52
CA THR A 196 -23.70 13.80 -6.29
C THR A 196 -23.77 15.32 -6.06
N GLY A 197 -24.83 15.95 -6.58
CA GLY A 197 -25.09 17.40 -6.50
C GLY A 197 -24.85 18.17 -7.82
N PRO A 198 -25.11 19.49 -7.86
CA PRO A 198 -24.87 20.34 -9.05
C PRO A 198 -23.39 20.48 -9.44
N ALA A 199 -22.48 19.86 -8.68
CA ALA A 199 -21.04 19.72 -8.95
C ALA A 199 -20.60 18.25 -9.10
N ALA A 200 -21.54 17.30 -9.17
CA ALA A 200 -21.27 15.94 -9.64
C ALA A 200 -20.59 16.04 -11.02
N PRO A 201 -19.52 15.29 -11.31
CA PRO A 201 -18.91 15.29 -12.63
C PRO A 201 -19.98 15.22 -13.70
N THR A 202 -20.05 16.33 -14.42
CA THR A 202 -20.94 16.49 -15.56
C THR A 202 -20.65 15.35 -16.52
N PHE A 203 -21.67 14.96 -17.29
CA PHE A 203 -21.52 14.24 -18.53
C PHE A 203 -20.18 14.61 -19.22
N ALA A 204 -19.31 13.63 -19.51
CA ALA A 204 -17.93 13.79 -20.00
C ALA A 204 -16.80 14.09 -18.97
N ALA A 205 -16.98 13.80 -17.68
CA ALA A 205 -15.85 13.81 -16.76
C ALA A 205 -14.82 12.73 -17.13
N LYS A 206 -13.57 13.18 -17.31
CA LYS A 206 -12.42 12.31 -17.55
C LYS A 206 -11.88 11.86 -16.21
N CYS A 207 -12.11 10.61 -15.90
CA CYS A 207 -11.56 9.97 -14.72
C CYS A 207 -10.40 9.06 -15.10
N GLU A 208 -9.53 8.83 -14.14
CA GLU A 208 -8.46 7.85 -14.22
C GLU A 208 -8.81 6.69 -13.30
N LEU A 209 -8.96 5.50 -13.87
CA LEU A 209 -9.19 4.27 -13.14
C LEU A 209 -7.87 3.52 -13.00
N GLN A 210 -7.39 3.38 -11.77
CA GLN A 210 -6.29 2.50 -11.42
C GLN A 210 -6.85 1.22 -10.80
N VAL A 211 -6.31 0.07 -11.21
CA VAL A 211 -6.69 -1.26 -10.71
C VAL A 211 -5.45 -2.06 -10.35
N HIS A 212 -5.55 -2.84 -9.28
CA HIS A 212 -4.71 -4.01 -9.03
C HIS A 212 -5.60 -5.18 -8.58
N ALA A 213 -5.12 -6.40 -8.74
CA ALA A 213 -5.86 -7.61 -8.42
C ALA A 213 -5.16 -8.40 -7.32
N THR A 214 -5.94 -9.18 -6.58
CA THR A 214 -5.44 -10.19 -5.65
C THR A 214 -6.08 -11.52 -6.00
N ASP A 215 -5.27 -12.56 -6.16
CA ASP A 215 -5.76 -13.93 -6.38
C ASP A 215 -6.21 -14.63 -5.09
N ALA A 216 -6.59 -15.90 -5.22
CA ALA A 216 -7.08 -16.71 -4.11
C ALA A 216 -6.04 -16.98 -3.02
N ALA A 217 -4.74 -16.91 -3.33
CA ALA A 217 -3.65 -17.08 -2.37
C ALA A 217 -3.27 -15.76 -1.67
N GLY A 218 -3.89 -14.64 -2.07
CA GLY A 218 -3.56 -13.33 -1.53
C GLY A 218 -2.38 -12.67 -2.24
N VAL A 219 -1.95 -13.16 -3.41
CA VAL A 219 -0.84 -12.55 -4.15
C VAL A 219 -1.35 -11.35 -4.96
N GLU A 220 -0.65 -10.23 -4.82
CA GLU A 220 -1.02 -8.97 -5.46
C GLU A 220 -0.42 -8.84 -6.86
N SER A 221 -1.18 -8.26 -7.78
CA SER A 221 -0.72 -7.95 -9.13
C SER A 221 0.05 -6.64 -9.21
N ASN A 222 0.70 -6.40 -10.35
CA ASN A 222 1.08 -5.04 -10.73
C ASN A 222 -0.16 -4.13 -10.83
N PRO A 223 -0.06 -2.83 -10.49
CA PRO A 223 -1.12 -1.88 -10.78
C PRO A 223 -1.12 -1.50 -12.27
N ILE A 224 -2.31 -1.27 -12.83
CA ILE A 224 -2.51 -0.72 -14.18
C ILE A 224 -3.55 0.40 -14.14
N THR A 225 -3.40 1.35 -15.05
CA THR A 225 -4.26 2.54 -15.12
C THR A 225 -4.86 2.69 -16.50
N ALA A 226 -6.11 3.15 -16.58
CA ALA A 226 -6.79 3.47 -17.83
C ALA A 226 -7.66 4.73 -17.69
N PRO A 227 -7.81 5.52 -18.76
CA PRO A 227 -8.79 6.58 -18.79
C PRO A 227 -10.20 5.99 -18.79
N MET A 228 -11.12 6.70 -18.14
CA MET A 228 -12.52 6.35 -18.05
C MET A 228 -13.37 7.59 -18.27
N GLU A 229 -14.34 7.48 -19.17
CA GLU A 229 -15.26 8.56 -19.49
C GLU A 229 -16.70 8.10 -19.25
N PHE A 230 -17.47 8.90 -18.51
CA PHE A 230 -18.89 8.65 -18.30
C PHE A 230 -19.70 9.13 -19.51
N LYS A 231 -20.57 8.25 -20.02
CA LYS A 231 -21.37 8.43 -21.26
C LYS A 231 -22.86 8.51 -21.00
#